data_AF-A0A2J6WPU2-F1
#
_entry.id   AF-A0A2J6WPU2-F1
#
_cell.length_a   1.000
_cell.length_b   1.000
_cell.length_c   1.000
_cell.angle_alpha   90.00
_cell.angle_beta   90.00
_cell.angle_gamma   90.00
#
_symmetry.space_group_name_H-M   'P 1'
#
loop_
_entity.id
_entity.type
_entity.pdbx_description
1 polymer ?
#
loop_
_entity_poly.entity_id
_entity_poly.type
_entity_poly.pdbx_seq_one_letter_code
_entity_poly.pdbx_strand_id
1 'polypeptide(L)'
;MAGLNDMNKQEKIKAIEEMIQIVLLRIPKEIEAMHFYIKAAEKSTTDEAKNLFIALAQQEKGHEAELRRILNDLKQQLMELKNG
;
A
#
# COMPACT_ATOMS: atom_id res chain seq x y z
N MET A 1 -19.55 14.28 1.27
CA MET A 1 -18.87 13.38 0.33
C MET A 1 -19.84 12.25 0.02
N ALA A 2 -20.31 12.13 -1.21
CA ALA A 2 -21.18 11.01 -1.60
C ALA A 2 -20.33 9.73 -1.48
N GLY A 3 -20.77 8.80 -0.63
CA GLY A 3 -20.13 7.50 -0.51
C GLY A 3 -20.37 6.66 -1.78
N LEU A 4 -19.63 5.56 -1.93
CA LEU A 4 -19.78 4.61 -3.05
C LEU A 4 -21.24 4.14 -3.27
N ASN A 5 -22.13 4.30 -2.29
CA ASN A 5 -23.52 3.88 -2.32
C ASN A 5 -24.40 4.61 -3.35
N ASP A 6 -24.05 5.85 -3.72
CA ASP A 6 -24.84 6.65 -4.67
C ASP A 6 -24.38 6.48 -6.13
N MET A 7 -23.27 5.77 -6.35
CA MET A 7 -22.63 5.61 -7.67
C MET A 7 -23.29 4.50 -8.49
N ASN A 8 -23.42 4.73 -9.79
CA ASN A 8 -23.81 3.68 -10.73
C ASN A 8 -22.68 2.66 -10.92
N LYS A 9 -23.00 1.51 -11.53
CA LYS A 9 -22.05 0.42 -11.73
C LYS A 9 -20.76 0.84 -12.45
N GLN A 10 -20.88 1.65 -13.50
CA GLN A 10 -19.74 2.09 -14.30
C GLN A 10 -18.83 3.05 -13.51
N GLU A 11 -19.43 3.94 -12.72
CA GLU A 11 -18.72 4.85 -11.83
C GLU A 11 -17.96 4.08 -10.74
N LYS A 12 -18.58 3.04 -10.15
CA LYS A 12 -17.92 2.15 -9.17
C LYS A 12 -16.71 1.43 -9.77
N ILE A 13 -16.86 0.87 -10.97
CA ILE A 13 -15.77 0.21 -11.69
C ILE A 13 -14.60 1.18 -11.89
N LYS A 14 -14.88 2.39 -12.40
CA LYS A 14 -13.85 3.40 -12.63
C LYS A 14 -13.13 3.80 -11.34
N ALA A 15 -13.89 4.03 -10.26
CA ALA A 15 -13.30 4.38 -8.96
C ALA A 15 -12.38 3.27 -8.42
N ILE A 16 -12.79 2.00 -8.52
CA ILE A 16 -11.96 0.87 -8.09
C ILE A 16 -10.72 0.73 -8.96
N GLU A 17 -10.83 0.91 -10.28
CA GLU A 17 -9.66 0.91 -11.18
C GLU A 17 -8.66 2.02 -10.81
N GLU A 18 -9.13 3.23 -10.51
CA GLU A 18 -8.29 4.33 -10.03
C GLU A 18 -7.62 4.00 -8.68
N MET A 19 -8.36 3.42 -7.73
CA MET A 19 -7.80 2.98 -6.44
C MET A 19 -6.71 1.91 -6.61
N ILE A 20 -6.94 0.95 -7.51
CA ILE A 20 -5.94 -0.09 -7.84
C ILE A 20 -4.65 0.55 -8.34
N GLN A 21 -4.74 1.54 -9.23
CA GLN A 21 -3.54 2.24 -9.73
C GLN A 21 -2.79 2.97 -8.61
N ILE A 22 -3.52 3.66 -7.72
CA ILE A 22 -2.91 4.34 -6.57
C ILE A 22 -2.17 3.33 -5.69
N VAL A 23 -2.80 2.21 -5.35
CA VAL A 23 -2.17 1.16 -4.51
C VAL A 23 -0.93 0.57 -5.19
N LEU A 24 -0.99 0.29 -6.50
CA LEU A 24 0.15 -0.20 -7.27
C LEU A 24 1.33 0.79 -7.29
N LEU A 25 1.07 2.09 -7.31
CA LEU A 25 2.10 3.13 -7.22
C LEU A 25 2.71 3.25 -5.81
N ARG A 26 1.95 2.92 -4.76
CA ARG A 26 2.39 3.02 -3.36
C ARG A 26 3.26 1.83 -2.91
N ILE A 27 2.96 0.61 -3.33
CA ILE A 27 3.74 -0.60 -2.97
C ILE A 27 5.26 -0.41 -3.17
N PRO A 28 5.78 0.02 -4.34
CA PRO A 28 7.20 0.22 -4.52
C PRO A 28 7.78 1.33 -3.63
N LYS A 29 6.96 2.29 -3.17
CA LYS A 29 7.41 3.34 -2.25
C LYS A 29 7.64 2.81 -0.84
N GLU A 30 6.82 1.90 -0.36
CA GLU A 30 7.05 1.23 0.92
C GLU A 30 8.31 0.34 0.86
N ILE A 31 8.54 -0.34 -0.28
CA ILE A 31 9.78 -1.13 -0.50
C ILE A 31 11.02 -0.21 -0.54
N GLU A 32 10.95 0.93 -1.22
CA GLU A 32 12.02 1.93 -1.28
C GLU A 32 12.34 2.48 0.11
N ALA A 33 11.32 2.81 0.90
CA ALA A 33 11.46 3.31 2.27
C ALA A 33 12.06 2.25 3.21
N MET A 34 11.61 0.99 3.11
CA MET A 34 12.21 -0.13 3.84
C MET A 34 13.72 -0.24 3.55
N HIS A 35 14.12 -0.23 2.28
CA HIS A 35 15.54 -0.30 1.90
C HIS A 35 16.32 0.94 2.37
N PHE A 36 15.71 2.12 2.33
CA PHE A 36 16.32 3.34 2.84
C PHE A 36 16.65 3.22 4.33
N TYR A 37 15.70 2.74 5.14
CA TYR A 37 15.92 2.58 6.57
C TYR A 37 16.91 1.46 6.91
N ILE A 38 16.94 0.36 6.15
CA ILE A 38 17.98 -0.67 6.30
C ILE A 38 19.37 -0.06 6.08
N LYS A 39 19.56 0.72 5.02
CA LYS A 39 20.83 1.41 4.74
C LYS A 39 21.18 2.47 5.80
N ALA A 40 20.19 3.12 6.40
CA ALA A 40 20.40 4.06 7.49
C ALA A 40 20.86 3.34 8.78
N ALA A 41 20.27 2.18 9.08
CA ALA A 41 20.68 1.34 10.20
C ALA A 41 22.14 0.86 10.05
N GLU A 42 22.55 0.47 8.84
CA GLU A 42 23.93 0.04 8.53
C GLU A 42 24.96 1.16 8.73
N LYS A 43 24.56 2.42 8.53
CA LYS A 43 25.44 3.60 8.68
C LYS A 43 25.39 4.25 10.06
N SER A 44 24.53 3.75 10.95
CA SER A 44 24.34 4.32 12.29
C SER A 44 25.51 3.99 13.20
N THR A 45 25.90 4.94 14.05
CA THR A 45 27.03 4.81 14.98
C THR A 45 26.59 4.49 16.41
N THR A 46 25.29 4.54 16.70
CA THR A 46 24.73 4.20 18.01
C THR A 46 23.69 3.10 17.88
N ASP A 47 23.56 2.28 18.92
CA ASP A 47 22.59 1.19 18.95
C ASP A 47 21.15 1.71 18.96
N GLU A 48 20.91 2.86 19.58
CA GLU A 48 19.59 3.49 19.60
C GLU A 48 19.13 3.89 18.19
N ALA A 49 20.02 4.52 17.40
CA ALA A 49 19.71 4.92 16.03
C ALA A 49 19.53 3.69 15.11
N LYS A 50 20.40 2.69 15.27
CA LYS A 50 20.29 1.42 14.53
C LYS A 50 18.96 0.72 14.79
N ASN A 51 18.56 0.61 16.06
CA ASN A 51 17.30 -0.02 16.44
C ASN A 51 16.08 0.75 15.91
N LEU A 52 16.13 2.10 15.96
CA LEU A 52 15.07 2.94 15.41
C LEU A 52 14.88 2.69 13.91
N PHE A 53 15.96 2.71 13.12
CA PHE A 53 15.86 2.48 11.68
C PHE A 53 15.43 1.05 11.33
N ILE A 54 15.85 0.05 12.10
CA ILE A 54 15.34 -1.33 11.93
C ILE A 54 13.84 -1.38 12.18
N ALA A 55 13.33 -0.73 13.24
CA ALA A 55 11.90 -0.68 13.53
C ALA A 55 11.11 0.02 12.42
N LEU A 56 11.63 1.12 11.88
CA LEU A 56 11.01 1.82 10.74
C LEU A 56 10.99 0.93 9.49
N ALA A 57 12.08 0.23 9.17
CA ALA A 57 12.10 -0.70 8.04
C ALA A 57 11.05 -1.83 8.20
N GLN A 58 10.86 -2.34 9.42
CA GLN A 58 9.83 -3.34 9.71
C GLN A 58 8.41 -2.77 9.55
N GLN A 59 8.20 -1.51 9.94
CA GLN A 59 6.93 -0.81 9.73
C GLN A 59 6.58 -0.69 8.24
N GLU A 60 7.53 -0.27 7.40
CA GLU A 60 7.28 -0.15 5.96
C GLU A 60 7.01 -1.51 5.30
N LYS A 61 7.64 -2.58 5.78
CA LYS A 61 7.29 -3.94 5.37
C LYS A 61 5.85 -4.30 5.75
N GLY A 62 5.36 -3.85 6.90
CA GLY A 62 3.96 -4.00 7.30
C GLY A 62 3.01 -3.22 6.39
N HIS A 63 3.34 -1.96 6.07
CA HIS A 63 2.56 -1.14 5.13
C HIS A 63 2.49 -1.78 3.74
N GLU A 64 3.60 -2.31 3.25
CA GLU A 64 3.69 -3.01 1.97
C GLU A 64 2.75 -4.23 1.92
N ALA A 65 2.75 -5.04 2.98
CA ALA A 65 1.88 -6.21 3.08
C ALA A 65 0.39 -5.82 3.11
N GLU A 66 0.04 -4.76 3.84
CA GLU A 66 -1.33 -4.26 3.90
C GLU A 66 -1.80 -3.70 2.54
N LEU A 67 -0.96 -2.96 1.83
CA LEU A 67 -1.27 -2.51 0.48
C LEU A 67 -1.51 -3.67 -0.50
N ARG A 68 -0.76 -4.78 -0.39
CA ARG A 68 -1.04 -6.00 -1.17
C ARG A 68 -2.38 -6.64 -0.84
N ARG A 69 -2.74 -6.65 0.45
CA ARG A 69 -4.05 -7.14 0.90
C ARG A 69 -5.18 -6.30 0.29
N ILE A 70 -5.08 -4.97 0.42
CA ILE A 70 -6.03 -4.02 -0.18
C ILE A 70 -6.12 -4.20 -1.70
N LEU A 71 -4.99 -4.37 -2.39
CA LEU A 71 -4.94 -4.60 -3.83
C LEU A 71 -5.74 -5.85 -4.24
N ASN A 72 -5.60 -6.94 -3.47
CA ASN A 72 -6.33 -8.18 -3.73
C ASN A 72 -7.83 -7.98 -3.50
N ASP A 73 -8.23 -7.33 -2.42
CA ASP A 73 -9.64 -7.03 -2.11
C ASP A 73 -10.28 -6.18 -3.22
N LEU A 74 -9.59 -5.12 -3.67
CA LEU A 74 -10.07 -4.26 -4.76
C LEU A 74 -10.19 -5.03 -6.09
N LYS A 75 -9.25 -5.93 -6.40
CA LYS A 75 -9.33 -6.77 -7.59
C LYS A 75 -10.52 -7.72 -7.54
N GLN A 76 -10.83 -8.30 -6.39
CA GLN A 76 -12.01 -9.15 -6.22
C GLN A 76 -13.30 -8.37 -6.43
N GLN A 77 -13.43 -7.20 -5.78
CA GLN A 77 -14.59 -6.31 -5.97
C GLN A 77 -14.77 -5.90 -7.44
N LEU A 78 -13.67 -5.59 -8.14
CA LEU A 78 -13.72 -5.27 -9.56
C LEU A 78 -14.20 -6.44 -10.42
N MET A 79 -13.75 -7.67 -10.11
CA MET A 79 -14.18 -8.88 -10.82
C MET A 79 -15.66 -9.16 -10.59
N GLU A 80 -16.14 -9.06 -9.35
CA GLU A 80 -17.56 -9.22 -9.01
C GLU A 80 -18.44 -8.22 -9.76
N LEU A 81 -18.04 -6.94 -9.79
CA LEU A 81 -18.77 -5.91 -10.53
C LEU A 81 -18.74 -6.11 -12.05
N LYS A 82 -17.68 -6.68 -12.63
CA LYS A 82 -17.63 -6.94 -14.07
C LYS A 82 -18.45 -8.17 -14.50
N ASN A 83 -18.65 -9.12 -13.59
CA ASN A 83 -19.30 -10.40 -13.88
C ASN A 83 -20.79 -10.48 -13.49
N GLY A 84 -21.26 -9.65 -12.54
CA GLY A 84 -22.69 -9.48 -12.22
C GLY A 84 -23.35 -8.42 -13.08
#